data_AF-A0A812NPK1-F1
#
_entry.id   AF-A0A812NPK1-F1
#
_cell.length_a   1.000
_cell.length_b   1.000
_cell.length_c   1.000
_cell.angle_alpha   90.00
_cell.angle_beta   90.00
_cell.angle_gamma   90.00
#
_symmetry.space_group_name_H-M   'P 1'
#
loop_
_entity.id
_entity.type
_entity.pdbx_description
1 polymer ?
#
loop_
_entity_poly.entity_id
_entity_poly.type
_entity_poly.pdbx_seq_one_letter_code
_entity_poly.pdbx_strand_id
1 'polypeptide(L)'
;SSKMVLQIGLSALAKVLRPYPSLLPAYVSVLLKHPANFRSRLLERHSQAMYGTAPSRRKRYVMGTSCRVYEECCISEHWPAVEVARTLAEQCAAESLPHFEPEHLEVLTSCLPPPEVDIDNDWLAVFEKVKNYVFVAALDPVLHMGAVDVIRRFWLCRPQSIAL
;
A
#
# COMPACT_ATOMS: atom_id res chain seq x y z
N SER A 1 -18.64 8.44 -9.44
CA SER A 1 -18.56 8.68 -7.98
C SER A 1 -17.56 9.82 -7.72
N SER A 2 -17.81 10.70 -6.75
CA SER A 2 -16.87 11.81 -6.48
C SER A 2 -15.57 11.27 -5.87
N LYS A 3 -14.40 11.70 -6.39
CA LYS A 3 -13.07 11.27 -5.94
C LYS A 3 -12.89 11.43 -4.42
N MET A 4 -13.54 12.43 -3.83
CA MET A 4 -13.53 12.67 -2.38
C MET A 4 -14.30 11.60 -1.60
N VAL A 5 -15.40 11.09 -2.15
CA VAL A 5 -16.15 9.98 -1.52
C VAL A 5 -15.29 8.73 -1.49
N LEU A 6 -14.58 8.44 -2.59
CA LEU A 6 -13.65 7.31 -2.63
C LEU A 6 -12.50 7.48 -1.64
N GLN A 7 -11.92 8.68 -1.51
CA GLN A 7 -10.88 8.98 -0.53
C GLN A 7 -11.32 8.69 0.91
N ILE A 8 -12.51 9.18 1.27
CA ILE A 8 -13.10 8.96 2.59
C ILE A 8 -13.41 7.48 2.80
N GLY A 9 -14.00 6.82 1.79
CA GLY A 9 -14.32 5.40 1.83
C GLY A 9 -13.08 4.53 2.03
N LEU A 10 -12.00 4.75 1.28
CA LEU A 10 -10.73 4.04 1.43
C LEU A 10 -10.11 4.25 2.82
N SER A 11 -10.18 5.48 3.36
CA SER A 11 -9.68 5.80 4.69
C SER A 11 -10.48 5.10 5.81
N ALA A 12 -11.81 5.13 5.70
CA ALA A 12 -12.70 4.52 6.68
C ALA A 12 -12.62 2.99 6.65
N LEU A 13 -12.59 2.40 5.45
CA LEU A 13 -12.59 0.95 5.29
C LEU A 13 -11.27 0.30 5.71
N ALA A 14 -10.13 1.00 5.58
CA ALA A 14 -8.82 0.47 5.99
C ALA A 14 -8.82 -0.10 7.42
N LYS A 15 -9.56 0.54 8.33
CA LYS A 15 -9.67 0.18 9.76
C LYS A 15 -10.47 -1.10 10.02
N VAL A 16 -11.26 -1.56 9.05
CA VAL A 16 -12.15 -2.72 9.18
C VAL A 16 -11.80 -3.86 8.22
N LEU A 17 -10.72 -3.75 7.44
CA LEU A 17 -10.31 -4.80 6.51
C LEU A 17 -9.93 -6.11 7.23
N ARG A 18 -9.30 -6.03 8.41
CA ARG A 18 -8.90 -7.22 9.18
C ARG A 18 -10.08 -8.10 9.59
N PRO A 19 -11.17 -7.58 10.22
CA PRO A 19 -12.33 -8.39 10.54
C PRO A 19 -13.21 -8.77 9.33
N TYR A 20 -13.06 -8.10 8.18
CA TYR A 20 -13.87 -8.35 6.98
C TYR A 20 -13.01 -8.57 5.72
N PRO A 21 -12.27 -9.70 5.64
CA PRO A 21 -11.31 -9.95 4.56
C PRO A 21 -11.96 -10.07 3.18
N SER A 22 -13.26 -10.38 3.09
CA SER A 22 -14.01 -10.40 1.82
C SER A 22 -14.05 -9.05 1.11
N LEU A 23 -13.75 -7.94 1.82
CA LEU A 23 -13.67 -6.61 1.24
C LEU A 23 -12.33 -6.33 0.54
N LEU A 24 -11.28 -7.12 0.81
CA LEU A 24 -9.92 -6.86 0.30
C LEU A 24 -9.86 -6.75 -1.23
N PRO A 25 -10.46 -7.66 -2.03
CA PRO A 25 -10.37 -7.56 -3.49
C PRO A 25 -10.97 -6.26 -4.03
N ALA A 26 -12.16 -5.90 -3.53
CA ALA A 26 -12.80 -4.64 -3.92
C ALA A 26 -12.00 -3.42 -3.46
N TYR A 27 -11.46 -3.46 -2.23
CA TYR A 27 -10.64 -2.38 -1.67
C TYR A 27 -9.39 -2.12 -2.50
N VAL A 28 -8.60 -3.17 -2.79
CA VAL A 28 -7.37 -3.06 -3.59
C VAL A 28 -7.69 -2.59 -5.00
N SER A 29 -8.73 -3.12 -5.64
CA SER A 29 -9.13 -2.69 -6.99
C SER A 29 -9.52 -1.21 -7.05
N VAL A 30 -10.25 -0.72 -6.05
CA VAL A 30 -10.62 0.70 -5.95
C VAL A 30 -9.39 1.57 -5.68
N LEU A 31 -8.46 1.11 -4.83
CA LEU A 31 -7.23 1.83 -4.53
C LEU A 31 -6.32 1.96 -5.77
N LEU A 32 -6.12 0.89 -6.51
CA LEU A 32 -5.31 0.89 -7.74
C LEU A 32 -5.89 1.84 -8.80
N LYS A 33 -7.22 1.87 -8.93
CA LYS A 33 -7.93 2.78 -9.87
C LYS A 33 -8.02 4.23 -9.39
N HIS A 34 -7.61 4.50 -8.15
CA HIS A 34 -7.71 5.84 -7.58
C HIS A 34 -6.63 6.75 -8.17
N PRO A 35 -6.89 8.03 -8.50
CA PRO A 35 -5.89 8.86 -9.16
C PRO A 35 -4.64 9.03 -8.31
N ALA A 36 -3.46 9.01 -8.95
CA ALA A 36 -2.16 9.00 -8.29
C ALA A 36 -2.04 10.04 -7.17
N ASN A 37 -2.37 11.31 -7.44
CA ASN A 37 -2.28 12.38 -6.46
C ASN A 37 -3.15 12.18 -5.20
N PHE A 38 -4.25 11.43 -5.30
CA PHE A 38 -5.08 11.08 -4.16
C PHE A 38 -4.58 9.81 -3.46
N ARG A 39 -4.14 8.81 -4.23
CA ARG A 39 -3.58 7.56 -3.71
C ARG A 39 -2.28 7.83 -2.94
N SER A 40 -1.33 8.57 -3.49
CA SER A 40 -0.08 8.91 -2.81
C SER A 40 -0.35 9.58 -1.46
N ARG A 41 -1.38 10.43 -1.36
CA ARG A 41 -1.78 11.06 -0.08
C ARG A 41 -2.29 10.07 0.97
N LEU A 42 -2.97 9.00 0.57
CA LEU A 42 -3.42 7.95 1.49
C LEU A 42 -2.26 7.08 1.96
N LEU A 43 -1.24 6.91 1.10
CA LEU A 43 -0.11 6.02 1.33
C LEU A 43 1.09 6.70 2.01
N GLU A 44 1.22 8.03 1.88
CA GLU A 44 2.29 8.83 2.47
C GLU A 44 2.32 8.66 3.99
N ARG A 45 3.34 7.96 4.50
CA ARG A 45 3.60 7.83 5.95
C ARG A 45 4.02 9.19 6.47
N HIS A 46 3.53 9.56 7.65
CA HIS A 46 3.89 10.83 8.27
C HIS A 46 5.39 10.82 8.58
N SER A 47 6.20 11.55 7.78
CA SER A 47 7.54 11.94 8.23
C SER A 47 7.34 12.76 9.49
N GLN A 48 7.77 12.24 10.64
CA GLN A 48 7.82 13.00 11.88
C GLN A 48 8.45 14.35 11.58
N ALA A 49 7.68 15.42 11.74
CA ALA A 49 8.23 16.75 11.77
C ALA A 49 9.22 16.78 12.94
N MET A 50 10.53 16.74 12.64
CA MET A 50 11.50 17.38 13.50
C MET A 50 10.96 18.78 13.76
N TYR A 51 10.83 19.15 15.04
CA TYR A 51 10.19 20.38 15.53
C TYR A 51 8.66 20.35 15.68
N GLY A 52 8.22 19.71 16.77
CA GLY A 52 7.31 20.35 17.74
C GLY A 52 5.81 20.42 17.47
N THR A 53 5.34 20.29 16.22
CA THR A 53 3.91 20.17 15.93
C THR A 53 3.73 19.40 14.64
N ALA A 54 3.55 18.07 14.72
CA ALA A 54 3.13 17.31 13.55
C ALA A 54 1.69 17.70 13.23
N PRO A 55 1.40 18.34 12.08
CA PRO A 55 0.01 18.52 11.68
C PRO A 55 -0.50 17.14 11.27
N SER A 56 -1.34 16.50 12.09
CA SER A 56 -2.27 15.50 11.55
C SER A 56 -2.94 16.21 10.37
N ARG A 57 -2.78 15.73 9.14
CA ARG A 57 -3.42 16.34 7.96
C ARG A 57 -4.93 16.05 8.01
N ARG A 58 -5.62 16.62 9.00
CA ARG A 58 -7.08 16.72 9.10
C ARG A 58 -7.55 17.62 7.97
N LYS A 59 -7.75 17.05 6.79
CA LYS A 59 -8.25 17.78 5.63
C LYS A 59 -9.77 17.78 5.65
N ARG A 60 -10.37 18.96 5.76
CA ARG A 60 -11.82 19.13 5.64
C ARG A 60 -12.23 18.97 4.19
N TYR A 61 -13.24 18.15 3.95
CA TYR A 61 -13.86 18.02 2.64
C TYR A 61 -15.25 18.67 2.70
N VAL A 62 -15.51 19.63 1.83
CA VAL A 62 -16.85 20.23 1.70
C VAL A 62 -17.62 19.43 0.66
N MET A 63 -18.76 18.87 1.05
CA MET A 63 -19.64 18.11 0.17
C MET A 63 -21.03 18.76 0.16
N GLY A 64 -21.22 19.73 -0.74
CA GLY A 64 -22.50 20.45 -0.90
C GLY A 64 -22.78 21.46 0.21
N THR A 65 -24.05 21.61 0.60
CA THR A 65 -24.52 22.59 1.60
C THR A 65 -24.23 22.20 3.06
N SER A 66 -23.69 21.00 3.29
CA SER A 66 -23.28 20.54 4.62
C SER A 66 -21.78 20.24 4.63
N CYS A 67 -21.02 21.05 5.36
CA CYS A 67 -19.61 20.81 5.61
C CYS A 67 -19.47 19.72 6.67
N ARG A 68 -19.03 18.51 6.27
CA ARG A 68 -18.61 17.48 7.21
C ARG A 68 -17.09 17.42 7.26
N VAL A 69 -16.54 17.45 8.46
CA VAL A 69 -15.09 17.29 8.65
C VAL A 69 -14.79 15.80 8.65
N TYR A 70 -13.95 15.36 7.72
CA TYR A 70 -13.40 14.02 7.71
C TYR A 70 -11.92 14.09 8.01
N GLU A 71 -11.40 13.06 8.67
CA GLU A 71 -9.97 12.89 8.91
C GLU A 71 -9.43 11.92 7.87
N GLU A 72 -8.42 12.36 7.11
CA GLU A 72 -7.66 11.52 6.21
C GLU A 72 -6.52 10.90 7.01
N CYS A 73 -6.47 9.58 7.10
CA CYS A 73 -5.41 8.84 7.78
C CYS A 73 -4.50 8.17 6.76
N CYS A 74 -3.24 7.91 7.15
CA CYS A 74 -2.37 7.04 6.38
C CYS A 74 -2.96 5.62 6.43
N ILE A 75 -3.50 5.13 5.30
CA ILE A 75 -4.21 3.84 5.28
C ILE A 75 -3.25 2.68 5.54
N SER A 76 -1.97 2.86 5.21
CA SER A 76 -0.94 1.84 5.42
C SER A 76 -0.63 1.53 6.88
N GLU A 77 -0.95 2.47 7.79
CA GLU A 77 -0.82 2.28 9.24
C GLU A 77 -1.96 1.45 9.85
N HIS A 78 -3.08 1.27 9.12
CA HIS A 78 -4.31 0.70 9.65
C HIS A 78 -4.71 -0.62 8.99
N TRP A 79 -4.28 -0.86 7.76
CA TRP A 79 -4.68 -2.03 6.99
C TRP A 79 -3.92 -3.31 7.38
N PRO A 80 -4.46 -4.50 7.07
CA PRO A 80 -3.75 -5.76 7.19
C PRO A 80 -2.75 -5.91 6.01
N ALA A 81 -1.51 -5.45 6.21
CA ALA A 81 -0.57 -5.19 5.11
C ALA A 81 -0.19 -6.44 4.29
N VAL A 82 0.02 -7.60 4.93
CA VAL A 82 0.32 -8.87 4.26
C VAL A 82 -0.85 -9.29 3.38
N GLU A 83 -2.07 -9.18 3.91
CA GLU A 83 -3.30 -9.59 3.25
C GLU A 83 -3.63 -8.66 2.06
N VAL A 84 -3.37 -7.36 2.20
CA VAL A 84 -3.44 -6.40 1.09
C VAL A 84 -2.43 -6.75 -0.01
N ALA A 85 -1.18 -7.01 0.35
CA ALA A 85 -0.14 -7.37 -0.62
C ALA A 85 -0.41 -8.72 -1.30
N ARG A 86 -0.93 -9.70 -0.56
CA ARG A 86 -1.38 -11.00 -1.08
C ARG A 86 -2.53 -10.83 -2.07
N THR A 87 -3.52 -10.01 -1.72
CA THR A 87 -4.65 -9.71 -2.59
C THR A 87 -4.20 -9.01 -3.88
N LEU A 88 -3.27 -8.06 -3.79
CA LEU A 88 -2.64 -7.43 -4.94
C LEU A 88 -1.98 -8.47 -5.85
N ALA A 89 -1.16 -9.36 -5.29
CA ALA A 89 -0.48 -10.42 -6.03
C ALA A 89 -1.46 -11.35 -6.76
N GLU A 90 -2.56 -11.70 -6.09
CA GLU A 90 -3.63 -12.54 -6.67
C GLU A 90 -4.37 -11.82 -7.80
N GLN A 91 -4.62 -10.52 -7.68
CA GLN A 91 -5.22 -9.72 -8.75
C GLN A 91 -4.31 -9.61 -9.98
N CYS A 92 -3.01 -9.35 -9.78
CA CYS A 92 -2.06 -9.30 -10.90
C CYS A 92 -2.03 -10.63 -11.68
N ALA A 93 -2.07 -11.76 -10.96
CA ALA A 93 -2.13 -13.08 -11.59
C ALA A 93 -3.46 -13.33 -12.30
N ALA A 94 -4.59 -13.01 -11.65
CA ALA A 94 -5.93 -13.22 -12.21
C ALA A 94 -6.18 -12.37 -13.46
N GLU A 95 -5.66 -11.14 -13.49
CA GLU A 95 -5.77 -10.24 -14.64
C GLU A 95 -4.73 -10.54 -15.74
N SER A 96 -3.84 -11.52 -15.52
CA SER A 96 -2.71 -11.84 -16.41
C SER A 96 -1.91 -10.58 -16.77
N LEU A 97 -1.66 -9.75 -15.75
CA LEU A 97 -0.98 -8.48 -15.92
C LEU A 97 0.40 -8.73 -16.54
N PRO A 98 0.84 -7.98 -17.58
CA PRO A 98 2.13 -8.20 -18.22
C PRO A 98 3.30 -7.60 -17.42
N HIS A 99 3.06 -6.46 -16.76
CA HIS A 99 4.05 -5.71 -15.99
C HIS A 99 3.36 -4.82 -14.94
N PHE A 100 4.08 -4.42 -13.90
CA PHE A 100 3.57 -3.44 -12.96
C PHE A 100 3.49 -2.04 -13.56
N GLU A 101 2.37 -1.39 -13.29
CA GLU A 101 2.19 0.06 -13.37
C GLU A 101 2.55 0.73 -12.03
N PRO A 102 2.74 2.08 -11.98
CA PRO A 102 3.12 2.80 -10.77
C PRO A 102 2.25 2.50 -9.54
N GLU A 103 0.92 2.40 -9.71
CA GLU A 103 -0.03 2.05 -8.65
C GLU A 103 0.29 0.74 -7.93
N HIS A 104 0.72 -0.29 -8.65
CA HIS A 104 0.99 -1.60 -8.09
C HIS A 104 2.21 -1.51 -7.18
N LEU A 105 3.24 -0.81 -7.64
CA LEU A 105 4.47 -0.65 -6.89
C LEU A 105 4.28 0.28 -5.68
N GLU A 106 3.51 1.35 -5.81
CA GLU A 106 3.13 2.23 -4.69
C GLU A 106 2.39 1.47 -3.59
N VAL A 107 1.39 0.64 -3.97
CA VAL A 107 0.65 -0.17 -2.99
C VAL A 107 1.57 -1.23 -2.36
N LEU A 108 2.33 -1.98 -3.17
CA LEU A 108 3.24 -3.01 -2.67
C LEU A 108 4.26 -2.45 -1.67
N THR A 109 4.96 -1.37 -2.04
CA THR A 109 5.96 -0.71 -1.17
C THR A 109 5.34 -0.19 0.12
N SER A 110 4.11 0.34 0.06
CA SER A 110 3.40 0.82 1.24
C SER A 110 3.02 -0.29 2.22
N CYS A 111 2.83 -1.52 1.71
CA CYS A 111 2.55 -2.68 2.54
C CYS A 111 3.81 -3.21 3.24
N LEU A 112 5.02 -2.96 2.70
CA LEU A 112 6.24 -3.54 3.25
C LEU A 112 6.47 -3.14 4.72
N PRO A 113 6.87 -4.10 5.57
CA PRO A 113 7.21 -3.82 6.95
C PRO A 113 8.45 -2.91 7.00
N PRO A 114 8.62 -2.09 8.06
CA PRO A 114 9.81 -1.26 8.24
C PRO A 114 11.11 -2.09 8.13
N PRO A 115 12.24 -1.49 7.70
CA PRO A 115 13.51 -2.21 7.51
C PRO A 115 14.03 -2.95 8.75
N GLU A 116 13.60 -2.55 9.94
CA GLU A 116 13.98 -3.16 11.22
C GLU A 116 13.19 -4.43 11.55
N VAL A 117 12.12 -4.70 10.81
CA VAL A 117 11.22 -5.83 11.02
C VAL A 117 11.56 -6.93 10.03
N ASP A 118 11.81 -8.13 10.54
CA ASP A 118 12.11 -9.28 9.70
C ASP A 118 10.91 -9.69 8.84
N ILE A 119 11.21 -10.04 7.59
CA ILE A 119 10.26 -10.60 6.64
C ILE A 119 10.03 -12.07 7.00
N ASP A 120 8.78 -12.42 7.25
CA ASP A 120 8.36 -13.79 7.56
C ASP A 120 7.97 -14.59 6.31
N ASN A 121 7.58 -15.85 6.51
CA ASN A 121 7.18 -16.76 5.44
C ASN A 121 5.96 -16.27 4.65
N ASP A 122 5.04 -15.55 5.28
CA ASP A 122 3.86 -15.03 4.59
C ASP A 122 4.26 -13.94 3.57
N TRP A 123 5.20 -13.08 3.94
CA TRP A 123 5.77 -12.10 3.01
C TRP A 123 6.59 -12.73 1.89
N LEU A 124 7.37 -13.78 2.18
CA LEU A 124 8.08 -14.53 1.15
C LEU A 124 7.12 -15.12 0.12
N ALA A 125 5.99 -15.67 0.56
CA ALA A 125 4.95 -16.19 -0.33
C ALA A 125 4.35 -15.09 -1.23
N VAL A 126 4.20 -13.86 -0.71
CA VAL A 126 3.78 -12.70 -1.52
C VAL A 126 4.85 -12.38 -2.57
N PHE A 127 6.12 -12.27 -2.16
CA PHE A 127 7.23 -11.95 -3.06
C PHE A 127 7.35 -12.97 -4.19
N GLU A 128 7.26 -14.25 -3.89
CA GLU A 128 7.31 -15.32 -4.90
C GLU A 128 6.27 -15.14 -6.01
N LYS A 129 5.07 -14.65 -5.68
CA LYS A 129 4.02 -14.37 -6.67
C LYS A 129 4.31 -13.12 -7.52
N VAL A 130 5.02 -12.13 -6.98
CA VAL A 130 5.22 -10.83 -7.64
C VAL A 130 6.63 -10.58 -8.18
N LYS A 131 7.60 -11.44 -7.87
CA LYS A 131 9.03 -11.22 -8.16
C LYS A 131 9.31 -10.91 -9.64
N ASN A 132 8.61 -11.57 -10.56
CA ASN A 132 8.81 -11.33 -11.99
C ASN A 132 8.39 -9.91 -12.38
N TYR A 133 7.28 -9.41 -11.83
CA TYR A 133 6.85 -8.03 -12.04
C TYR A 133 7.82 -7.03 -11.45
N VAL A 134 8.33 -7.32 -10.24
CA VAL A 134 9.34 -6.48 -9.58
C VAL A 134 10.64 -6.43 -10.38
N PHE A 135 11.11 -7.56 -10.92
CA PHE A 135 12.33 -7.58 -11.74
C PHE A 135 12.16 -6.84 -13.06
N VAL A 136 11.01 -6.95 -13.72
CA VAL A 136 10.71 -6.14 -14.91
C VAL A 136 10.66 -4.65 -14.55
N ALA A 137 9.98 -4.29 -13.47
CA ALA A 137 9.91 -2.91 -12.98
C ALA A 137 11.28 -2.33 -12.59
N ALA A 138 12.24 -3.17 -12.16
CA ALA A 138 13.60 -2.74 -11.87
C ALA A 138 14.38 -2.27 -13.11
N LEU A 139 13.95 -2.67 -14.31
CA LEU A 139 14.54 -2.25 -15.58
C LEU A 139 13.82 -1.02 -16.16
N ASP A 140 12.69 -0.62 -15.59
CA ASP A 140 11.89 0.51 -16.06
C ASP A 140 12.41 1.85 -15.46
N PRO A 141 12.70 2.88 -16.26
CA PRO A 141 13.25 4.15 -15.76
C PRO A 141 12.36 4.88 -14.75
N VAL A 142 11.06 4.67 -14.77
CA VAL A 142 10.10 5.29 -13.85
C VAL A 142 9.97 4.48 -12.56
N LEU A 143 9.98 3.15 -12.66
CA LEU A 143 9.70 2.25 -11.53
C LEU A 143 10.95 1.72 -10.81
N HIS A 144 12.13 1.83 -11.42
CA HIS A 144 13.34 1.16 -10.94
C HIS A 144 13.66 1.44 -9.47
N MET A 145 13.50 2.68 -9.00
CA MET A 145 13.83 3.04 -7.61
C MET A 145 12.95 2.31 -6.60
N GLY A 146 11.64 2.23 -6.85
CA GLY A 146 10.71 1.50 -5.98
C GLY A 146 10.96 0.00 -6.03
N ALA A 147 11.20 -0.55 -7.22
CA ALA A 147 11.46 -1.97 -7.41
C ALA A 147 12.77 -2.41 -6.72
N VAL A 148 13.83 -1.60 -6.83
CA VAL A 148 15.09 -1.84 -6.12
C VAL A 148 14.90 -1.79 -4.61
N ASP A 149 14.05 -0.90 -4.07
CA ASP A 149 13.75 -0.90 -2.64
C ASP A 149 13.07 -2.20 -2.20
N VAL A 150 12.08 -2.68 -2.98
CA VAL A 150 11.43 -3.98 -2.72
C VAL A 150 12.48 -5.10 -2.72
N ILE A 151 13.30 -5.19 -3.78
CA ILE A 151 14.35 -6.23 -3.89
C ILE A 151 15.29 -6.15 -2.69
N ARG A 152 15.76 -4.95 -2.34
CA ARG A 152 16.66 -4.72 -1.21
C ARG A 152 16.04 -5.20 0.10
N ARG A 153 14.75 -4.93 0.34
CA ARG A 153 14.04 -5.37 1.54
C ARG A 153 14.05 -6.89 1.66
N PHE A 154 13.72 -7.61 0.58
CA PHE A 154 13.69 -9.07 0.60
C PHE A 154 15.09 -9.72 0.65
N TRP A 155 16.10 -9.13 0.02
CA TRP A 155 17.46 -9.69 -0.03
C TRP A 155 18.32 -9.38 1.20
N LEU A 156 18.12 -8.23 1.84
CA LEU A 156 18.90 -7.81 3.01
C LEU A 156 18.23 -8.18 4.33
N CYS A 157 17.03 -8.76 4.31
CA CYS A 157 16.44 -9.33 5.51
C CYS A 157 17.34 -10.44 6.06
N ARG A 158 17.55 -10.41 7.38
CA ARG A 158 18.37 -11.41 8.04
C ARG A 158 17.67 -12.76 7.90
N PRO A 159 18.38 -13.84 7.54
CA PRO A 159 17.79 -15.16 7.62
C PRO A 159 17.33 -15.37 9.05
N GLN A 160 16.05 -15.74 9.24
CA GLN A 160 15.59 -16.25 10.52
C GLN A 160 16.53 -17.39 10.86
N SER A 161 17.33 -17.23 11.92
CA SER A 161 18.26 -18.25 12.38
C SER A 161 17.43 -19.50 12.60
N ILE A 162 17.56 -20.48 11.71
CA ILE A 162 16.99 -21.80 11.88
C ILE A 162 17.82 -22.40 13.01
N ALA A 163 17.41 -22.10 14.25
CA ALA A 163 17.92 -22.78 15.42
C ALA A 163 17.42 -24.21 15.33
N LEU A 164 18.26 -25.06 14.74
CA LEU A 164 18.22 -26.52 14.86
C LEU A 164 18.67 -26.93 16.26
#